data_AF-A0A329K7B7-F1
#
_entry.id   AF-A0A329K7B7-F1
#
_cell.length_a   1.000
_cell.length_b   1.000
_cell.length_c   1.000
_cell.angle_alpha   90.00
_cell.angle_beta   90.00
_cell.angle_gamma   90.00
#
_symmetry.space_group_name_H-M   'P 1'
#
loop_
_entity.id
_entity.type
_entity.pdbx_description
1 polymer ?
#
loop_
_entity_poly.entity_id
_entity_poly.type
_entity_poly.pdbx_seq_one_letter_code
_entity_poly.pdbx_strand_id
1 'polypeptide(L)'
;MTIIERRRIWQEHLHQQAESGLPAGEWCEAHGIKRRQFQDWQRRLASSSSSESPKAHWVSLPLQTDPLASPNVLLVRVGAATIEVPTGFSPELLTDVVRALAVC
;
A
#
# COMPACT_ATOMS: atom_id res chain seq x y z
N MET A 1 2.70 -29.82 0.97
CA MET A 1 3.63 -29.18 0.01
C MET A 1 3.87 -27.72 0.40
N THR A 2 5.13 -27.34 0.58
CA THR A 2 5.52 -25.94 0.87
C THR A 2 5.40 -25.06 -0.38
N ILE A 3 5.48 -23.74 -0.21
CA ILE A 3 5.44 -22.78 -1.34
C ILE A 3 6.61 -23.00 -2.30
N ILE A 4 7.79 -23.32 -1.76
CA ILE A 4 9.02 -23.58 -2.53
C ILE A 4 8.85 -24.81 -3.43
N GLU A 5 8.31 -25.90 -2.88
CA GLU A 5 8.09 -27.14 -3.63
C GLU A 5 7.11 -26.92 -4.78
N ARG A 6 6.03 -26.19 -4.50
CA ARG A 6 5.03 -25.85 -5.50
C ARG A 6 5.64 -25.02 -6.63
N ARG A 7 6.49 -24.04 -6.30
CA ARG A 7 7.20 -23.22 -7.28
C ARG A 7 8.07 -24.07 -8.23
N ARG A 8 8.83 -25.02 -7.67
CA ARG A 8 9.71 -25.90 -8.45
C ARG A 8 8.94 -26.74 -9.46
N ILE A 9 7.82 -27.32 -9.04
CA ILE A 9 6.95 -28.12 -9.91
C ILE A 9 6.39 -27.29 -11.07
N TRP A 10 5.96 -26.06 -10.79
CA TRP A 10 5.44 -25.18 -11.85
C TRP A 10 6.52 -24.65 -12.78
N GLN A 11 7.75 -24.49 -12.31
CA GLN A 11 8.89 -24.19 -13.18
C GLN A 11 9.20 -25.35 -14.13
N GLU A 12 9.18 -26.58 -13.62
CA GLU A 12 9.36 -27.79 -14.41
C GLU A 12 8.27 -27.93 -15.49
N HIS A 13 7.01 -27.72 -15.15
CA HIS A 13 5.91 -27.74 -16.12
C HIS A 13 6.06 -26.69 -17.24
N LEU A 14 6.52 -25.48 -16.90
CA LEU A 14 6.80 -24.45 -17.92
C LEU A 14 7.98 -24.84 -18.81
N HIS A 15 9.00 -25.49 -18.26
CA HIS A 15 10.12 -26.01 -19.03
C HIS A 15 9.68 -27.09 -20.01
N GLN A 16 8.92 -28.08 -19.54
CA GLN A 16 8.37 -29.15 -20.36
C GLN A 16 7.43 -28.61 -21.44
N GLN A 17 6.64 -27.57 -21.14
CA GLN A 17 5.81 -26.91 -22.13
C GLN A 17 6.66 -26.19 -23.19
N ALA A 18 7.74 -25.53 -22.81
CA ALA A 18 8.66 -24.88 -23.75
C ALA A 18 9.39 -25.91 -24.63
N GLU A 19 9.84 -27.03 -24.07
CA GLU A 19 10.48 -28.13 -24.81
C GLU A 19 9.52 -28.83 -25.76
N SER A 20 8.25 -28.96 -25.38
CA SER A 20 7.23 -29.57 -26.24
C SER A 20 6.92 -28.75 -27.49
N GLY A 21 7.23 -27.45 -27.48
CA GLY A 21 6.88 -26.52 -28.57
C GLY A 21 5.38 -26.30 -28.76
N LEU A 22 4.53 -26.92 -27.94
CA LEU A 22 3.07 -26.81 -28.02
C LEU A 22 2.59 -25.51 -27.39
N PRO A 23 1.50 -24.92 -27.90
CA PRO A 23 0.87 -23.79 -27.23
C PRO A 23 0.36 -24.22 -25.84
N ALA A 24 0.43 -23.32 -24.86
CA ALA A 24 0.10 -23.61 -23.47
C ALA A 24 -1.30 -24.21 -23.28
N GLY A 25 -2.26 -23.90 -24.17
CA GLY A 25 -3.60 -24.51 -24.15
C GLY A 25 -3.57 -26.01 -24.42
N GLU A 26 -2.96 -26.41 -25.54
CA GLU A 26 -2.85 -27.82 -25.94
C GLU A 26 -2.01 -28.63 -24.95
N TRP A 27 -0.92 -28.04 -24.45
CA TRP A 27 -0.10 -28.69 -23.42
C TRP A 27 -0.88 -28.91 -22.11
N CYS A 28 -1.68 -27.92 -21.68
CA CYS A 28 -2.54 -28.05 -20.51
C CYS A 28 -3.60 -29.14 -20.68
N GLU A 29 -4.21 -29.25 -21.86
CA GLU A 29 -5.21 -30.27 -22.16
C GLU A 29 -4.60 -31.68 -22.14
N ALA A 30 -3.43 -31.86 -22.77
CA ALA A 30 -2.71 -33.14 -22.80
C ALA A 30 -2.26 -33.62 -21.41
N HIS A 31 -1.92 -32.69 -20.50
CA HIS A 31 -1.43 -32.99 -19.16
C HIS A 31 -2.52 -32.89 -18.08
N GLY A 32 -3.78 -32.63 -18.44
CA GLY A 32 -4.89 -32.51 -17.49
C GLY A 32 -4.78 -31.31 -16.55
N ILE A 33 -4.04 -30.28 -16.93
CA ILE A 33 -3.80 -29.09 -16.13
C ILE A 33 -4.83 -28.01 -16.49
N LYS A 34 -5.40 -27.35 -15.47
CA LYS A 34 -6.33 -26.24 -15.71
C LYS A 34 -5.58 -25.05 -16.30
N ARG A 35 -5.97 -24.62 -17.51
CA ARG A 35 -5.37 -23.47 -18.22
C ARG A 35 -5.26 -22.21 -17.36
N ARG A 36 -6.29 -21.88 -16.59
CA ARG A 36 -6.30 -20.72 -15.68
C ARG A 36 -5.18 -20.83 -14.63
N GLN A 37 -5.02 -22.01 -14.05
CA GLN A 37 -3.99 -22.28 -13.03
C GLN A 37 -2.59 -22.16 -13.64
N PHE A 38 -2.39 -22.67 -14.85
CA PHE A 38 -1.13 -22.55 -15.58
C PHE A 38 -0.77 -21.09 -15.86
N GLN A 39 -1.71 -20.29 -16.37
CA GLN A 39 -1.52 -18.85 -16.60
C GLN A 39 -1.24 -18.07 -15.30
N ASP A 40 -1.91 -18.44 -14.21
CA ASP A 40 -1.67 -17.83 -12.89
C ASP A 40 -0.24 -18.10 -12.40
N TRP A 41 0.27 -19.32 -12.58
CA TRP A 41 1.65 -19.67 -12.22
C TRP A 41 2.68 -19.06 -13.15
N GLN A 42 2.41 -18.98 -14.45
CA GLN A 42 3.25 -18.28 -15.41
C GLN A 42 3.43 -16.81 -15.01
N ARG A 43 2.34 -16.10 -14.66
CA ARG A 43 2.40 -14.71 -14.17
C ARG A 43 3.18 -14.57 -12.86
N ARG A 44 2.91 -15.46 -11.88
CA ARG A 44 3.59 -15.45 -10.57
C ARG A 44 5.09 -15.71 -10.67
N LEU A 45 5.50 -16.59 -11.58
CA LEU A 45 6.91 -16.91 -11.81
C LEU A 45 7.61 -15.78 -12.58
N ALA A 46 6.94 -15.18 -13.57
CA ALA A 46 7.43 -13.98 -14.26
C ALA A 46 7.65 -12.82 -13.28
N SER A 47 6.66 -12.52 -12.43
CA SER A 47 6.76 -11.46 -11.41
C SER A 47 7.80 -11.71 -10.33
N SER A 48 8.26 -12.96 -10.15
CA SER A 48 9.34 -13.28 -9.21
C SER A 48 10.73 -13.27 -9.86
N SER A 49 10.83 -13.28 -11.19
CA SER A 49 12.08 -13.10 -11.92
C SER A 49 12.47 -11.63 -12.04
N SER A 50 11.46 -10.75 -12.10
CA SER A 50 11.61 -9.36 -11.73
C SER A 50 11.90 -9.31 -10.24
N SER A 51 13.11 -8.91 -9.86
CA SER A 51 13.42 -8.49 -8.48
C SER A 51 12.73 -7.16 -8.15
N GLU A 52 11.46 -7.07 -8.49
CA GLU A 52 10.53 -6.10 -7.98
C GLU A 52 9.39 -6.96 -7.44
N SER A 53 9.39 -7.15 -6.13
CA SER A 53 8.17 -7.14 -5.34
C SER A 53 7.16 -6.22 -6.03
N PRO A 54 5.83 -6.43 -5.94
CA PRO A 54 4.94 -5.32 -6.20
C PRO A 54 5.38 -4.23 -5.22
N LYS A 55 6.21 -3.28 -5.69
CA LYS A 55 6.52 -2.07 -4.97
C LYS A 55 5.12 -1.57 -4.73
N ALA A 56 4.71 -1.59 -3.47
CA ALA A 56 3.56 -0.81 -3.06
C ALA A 56 3.88 0.57 -3.59
N HIS A 57 3.29 0.91 -4.73
CA HIS A 57 3.44 2.23 -5.31
C HIS A 57 2.59 3.06 -4.37
N TRP A 58 3.25 3.60 -3.35
CA TRP A 58 2.69 4.66 -2.54
C TRP A 58 2.43 5.81 -3.51
N VAL A 59 1.22 5.83 -4.05
CA VAL A 59 0.72 6.97 -4.79
C VAL A 59 0.46 8.02 -3.73
N SER A 60 1.31 9.04 -3.67
CA SER A 60 1.01 10.25 -2.94
C SER A 60 -0.25 10.84 -3.57
N LEU A 61 -1.39 10.62 -2.93
CA LEU A 61 -2.58 11.40 -3.22
C LEU A 61 -2.25 12.83 -2.80
N PRO A 62 -2.25 13.82 -3.71
CA PRO A 62 -2.24 15.19 -3.28
C PRO A 62 -3.48 15.36 -2.41
N LEU A 63 -3.27 15.56 -1.11
CA LEU A 63 -4.33 16.06 -0.26
C LEU A 63 -4.75 17.36 -0.95
N GLN A 64 -5.97 17.41 -1.48
CA GLN A 64 -6.60 18.69 -1.79
C GLN A 64 -6.83 19.36 -0.43
N THR A 65 -5.77 19.89 0.17
CA THR A 65 -5.90 21.01 1.07
C THR A 65 -6.43 22.11 0.18
N ASP A 66 -7.75 22.28 0.17
CA ASP A 66 -8.34 23.52 -0.31
C ASP A 66 -7.55 24.66 0.33
N PRO A 67 -6.80 25.47 -0.45
CA PRO A 67 -6.05 26.60 0.11
C PRO A 67 -7.00 27.66 0.71
N LEU A 68 -8.31 27.49 0.53
CA LEU A 68 -9.37 28.35 1.08
C LEU A 68 -9.79 28.01 2.50
N ALA A 69 -9.31 26.91 3.08
CA ALA A 69 -9.51 26.61 4.50
C ALA A 69 -8.16 26.62 5.22
N SER A 70 -7.47 27.76 5.17
CA SER A 70 -6.68 28.17 6.32
C SER A 70 -7.69 28.79 7.29
N PRO A 71 -8.33 28.04 8.23
CA PRO A 71 -8.95 28.74 9.34
C PRO A 71 -7.78 29.51 9.96
N ASN A 72 -7.92 30.83 10.03
CA ASN A 72 -6.90 31.71 10.56
C ASN A 72 -6.79 31.36 12.06
N VAL A 73 -6.00 30.33 12.36
CA VAL A 73 -5.90 29.65 13.65
C VAL A 73 -4.52 29.96 14.18
N LEU A 74 -4.49 30.57 15.36
CA LEU A 74 -3.28 30.77 16.12
C LEU A 74 -2.99 29.49 16.90
N LEU A 75 -1.84 28.87 16.64
CA LEU A 75 -1.36 27.74 17.44
C LEU A 75 -0.55 28.26 18.63
N VAL A 76 -1.03 28.02 19.85
CA VAL A 76 -0.35 28.43 21.09
C VAL A 76 0.21 27.18 21.78
N ARG A 77 1.50 27.19 22.11
CA ARG A 77 2.15 26.11 22.87
C ARG A 77 2.52 26.58 24.27
N VAL A 78 2.08 25.83 25.29
CA VAL A 78 2.39 26.06 26.71
C VAL A 78 2.90 24.75 27.29
N GLY A 79 4.22 24.64 27.50
CA GLY A 79 4.85 23.40 27.94
C GLY A 79 4.60 22.25 26.96
N ALA A 80 3.98 21.17 27.45
CA ALA A 80 3.59 20.01 26.64
C ALA A 80 2.23 20.17 25.94
N ALA A 81 1.45 21.20 26.29
CA ALA A 81 0.14 21.45 25.72
C ALA A 81 0.23 22.28 24.43
N THR A 82 -0.58 21.92 23.44
CA THR A 82 -0.77 22.69 22.19
C THR A 82 -2.24 23.04 22.07
N ILE A 83 -2.54 24.32 21.84
CA ILE A 83 -3.88 24.89 21.80
C ILE A 83 -4.09 25.50 20.41
N GLU A 84 -5.17 25.09 19.73
CA GLU A 84 -5.61 25.68 18.47
C GLU A 84 -6.65 26.77 18.74
N VAL A 85 -6.35 28.00 18.34
CA VAL A 85 -7.20 29.17 18.60
C VAL A 85 -7.74 29.74 17.28
N PRO A 86 -9.00 29.46 16.91
CA PRO A 86 -9.61 30.01 15.70
C PRO A 86 -9.92 31.50 15.82
N THR A 87 -10.08 32.17 14.68
CA THR A 87 -10.56 33.57 14.64
C THR A 87 -11.98 33.68 15.22
N GLY A 88 -12.21 34.71 16.04
CA GLY A 88 -13.47 34.89 16.77
C GLY A 88 -13.53 34.24 18.15
N PHE A 89 -12.40 33.74 18.66
CA PHE A 89 -12.30 33.23 20.03
C PHE A 89 -12.51 34.33 21.09
N SER A 90 -12.93 33.94 22.30
CA SER A 90 -13.02 34.83 23.45
C SER A 90 -11.64 35.01 24.11
N PRO A 91 -11.09 36.22 24.18
CA PRO A 91 -9.79 36.48 24.82
C PRO A 91 -9.74 36.11 26.31
N GLU A 92 -10.87 36.30 27.02
CA GLU A 92 -11.01 35.97 28.44
C GLU A 92 -10.85 34.46 28.65
N LEU A 93 -11.55 33.67 27.83
CA LEU A 93 -11.49 32.20 27.90
C LEU A 93 -10.10 31.66 27.56
N LEU A 94 -9.42 32.23 26.56
CA LEU A 94 -8.06 31.82 26.25
C LEU A 94 -7.10 32.13 27.41
N THR A 95 -7.27 33.28 28.06
CA THR A 95 -6.44 33.69 29.20
C THR A 95 -6.61 32.74 30.39
N ASP A 96 -7.85 32.34 30.69
CA ASP A 96 -8.14 31.40 31.78
C ASP A 96 -7.53 30.02 31.52
N VAL A 97 -7.65 29.52 30.29
CA VAL A 97 -7.07 28.24 29.87
C VAL A 97 -5.54 28.27 29.97
N VAL A 98 -4.90 29.33 29.46
CA VAL A 98 -3.44 29.49 29.53
C VAL A 98 -2.97 29.58 30.98
N ARG A 99 -3.69 30.29 31.84
CA ARG A 99 -3.37 30.39 33.28
C ARG A 99 -3.49 29.04 33.97
N ALA A 100 -4.56 28.28 33.71
CA ALA A 100 -4.73 26.95 34.29
C ALA A 100 -3.58 26.00 33.89
N LEU A 101 -3.14 26.07 32.63
CA LEU A 101 -2.02 25.26 32.13
C LEU A 101 -0.65 25.73 32.61
N ALA A 102 -0.50 27.01 32.99
CA ALA A 102 0.75 27.58 33.51
C ALA A 102 0.98 27.30 35.01
N VAL A 103 -0.02 26.80 35.73
CA VAL A 103 0.06 26.50 37.19
C VAL A 103 0.49 25.05 37.47
N CYS A 104 0.68 24.23 36.42
CA CYS A 104 1.26 22.89 36.53
C CYS A 104 2.79 22.89 36.49
#